data_AF-A0A176TG97-F1
#
_entry.id   AF-A0A176TG97-F1
#
_cell.length_a   1.000
_cell.length_b   1.000
_cell.length_c   1.000
_cell.angle_alpha   90.00
_cell.angle_beta   90.00
_cell.angle_gamma   90.00
#
_symmetry.space_group_name_H-M   'P 1'
#
loop_
_entity.id
_entity.type
_entity.pdbx_description
1 polymer ?
#
loop_
_entity_poly.entity_id
_entity_poly.type
_entity_poly.pdbx_seq_one_letter_code
_entity_poly.pdbx_strand_id
1 'polypeptide(L)'
;MLYKMENLEQFKEYIVTAEKNLSFSNDSADEVALKYYKMALEINPTDSEVRQQYKTLDKIVNHKNYTYLINDEKTIELMKIFVDCCNVKEFERLYKITSDDFVCISRYFGRTKKSFIDSVYFERKNMMGLWTEIFQYENKDRQIPCVKLNDYGVLFFNIENDKIIRAFEYKIDEKLDRNKLNKWKNSGI
;
A
#
# COMPACT_ATOMS: atom_id res chain seq x y z
N MET A 1 -4.68 -37.73 -20.90
CA MET A 1 -3.95 -36.64 -21.59
C MET A 1 -4.86 -35.43 -21.75
N LEU A 2 -6.08 -35.60 -22.29
CA LEU A 2 -7.15 -34.57 -22.33
C LEU A 2 -7.40 -33.86 -20.98
N TYR A 3 -7.63 -34.59 -19.89
CA TYR A 3 -7.88 -33.99 -18.57
C TYR A 3 -6.73 -33.10 -18.05
N LYS A 4 -5.48 -33.40 -18.41
CA LYS A 4 -4.33 -32.53 -18.06
C LYS A 4 -4.26 -31.28 -18.93
N MET A 5 -4.73 -31.36 -20.18
CA MET A 5 -4.78 -30.23 -21.11
C MET A 5 -5.92 -29.27 -20.77
N GLU A 6 -7.11 -29.79 -20.45
CA GLU A 6 -8.26 -29.00 -20.00
C GLU A 6 -7.95 -28.21 -18.71
N ASN A 7 -7.32 -28.86 -17.73
CA ASN A 7 -6.88 -28.19 -16.50
C ASN A 7 -5.85 -27.08 -16.78
N LEU A 8 -4.94 -27.28 -17.75
CA LEU A 8 -3.94 -26.27 -18.10
C LEU A 8 -4.55 -25.06 -18.83
N GLU A 9 -5.54 -25.29 -19.70
CA GLU A 9 -6.27 -24.20 -20.38
C GLU A 9 -7.10 -23.41 -19.38
N GLN A 10 -7.84 -24.09 -18.50
CA GLN A 10 -8.64 -23.47 -17.46
C GLN A 10 -7.79 -22.67 -16.45
N PHE A 11 -6.61 -23.20 -16.08
CA PHE A 11 -5.62 -22.48 -15.27
C PHE A 11 -5.22 -21.14 -15.92
N LYS A 12 -4.88 -21.17 -17.22
CA LYS A 12 -4.50 -19.96 -17.96
C LYS A 12 -5.67 -18.99 -18.10
N GLU A 13 -6.88 -19.47 -18.35
CA GLU A 13 -8.07 -18.64 -18.47
C GLU A 13 -8.38 -17.88 -17.16
N TYR A 14 -8.20 -18.54 -16.01
CA TYR A 14 -8.36 -17.88 -14.71
C TYR A 14 -7.32 -16.79 -14.48
N ILE A 15 -6.06 -17.01 -14.86
CA ILE A 15 -5.03 -15.95 -14.79
C ILE A 15 -5.43 -14.78 -15.69
N VAL A 16 -5.78 -15.02 -16.95
CA VAL A 16 -6.20 -13.97 -17.90
C VAL A 16 -7.38 -13.18 -17.35
N THR A 17 -8.35 -13.85 -16.74
CA THR A 17 -9.53 -13.19 -16.17
C THR A 17 -9.17 -12.36 -14.93
N ALA A 18 -8.26 -12.84 -14.08
CA ALA A 18 -7.75 -12.08 -12.95
C ALA A 18 -7.04 -10.80 -13.42
N GLU A 19 -6.09 -10.92 -14.35
CA GLU A 19 -5.34 -9.78 -14.92
C GLU A 19 -6.26 -8.77 -15.61
N LYS A 20 -7.29 -9.25 -16.33
CA LYS A 20 -8.32 -8.38 -16.92
C LYS A 20 -9.05 -7.59 -15.84
N ASN A 21 -9.41 -8.20 -14.71
CA ASN A 21 -10.09 -7.47 -13.65
C ASN A 21 -9.17 -6.45 -12.97
N LEU A 22 -7.90 -6.78 -12.75
CA LEU A 22 -6.91 -5.83 -12.22
C LEU A 22 -6.76 -4.57 -13.09
N SER A 23 -7.12 -4.63 -14.39
CA SER A 23 -7.11 -3.44 -15.26
C SER A 23 -8.15 -2.37 -14.90
N PHE A 24 -9.21 -2.70 -14.15
CA PHE A 24 -10.28 -1.76 -13.80
C PHE A 24 -9.99 -0.92 -12.53
N SER A 25 -8.86 -1.15 -11.85
CA SER A 25 -8.32 -0.38 -10.72
C SER A 25 -9.38 0.09 -9.69
N ASN A 26 -10.18 -0.85 -9.17
CA ASN A 26 -11.16 -0.59 -8.11
C ASN A 26 -11.34 -1.81 -7.20
N ASP A 27 -11.83 -1.57 -5.99
CA ASP A 27 -11.88 -2.60 -4.93
C ASP A 27 -12.73 -3.82 -5.31
N SER A 28 -13.81 -3.64 -6.08
CA SER A 28 -14.65 -4.76 -6.55
C SER A 28 -13.92 -5.62 -7.57
N ALA A 29 -13.12 -4.99 -8.44
CA ALA A 29 -12.32 -5.71 -9.42
C ALA A 29 -11.16 -6.47 -8.74
N ASP A 30 -10.57 -5.91 -7.68
CA ASP A 30 -9.56 -6.57 -6.86
C ASP A 30 -10.14 -7.85 -6.19
N GLU A 31 -11.36 -7.79 -5.67
CA GLU A 31 -12.07 -8.95 -5.11
C GLU A 31 -12.31 -10.06 -6.16
N VAL A 32 -12.74 -9.68 -7.37
CA VAL A 32 -12.96 -10.63 -8.46
C VAL A 32 -11.65 -11.25 -8.91
N ALA A 33 -10.60 -10.45 -9.08
CA ALA A 33 -9.27 -10.94 -9.44
C ALA A 33 -8.73 -11.93 -8.39
N LEU A 34 -8.93 -11.65 -7.10
CA LEU A 34 -8.53 -12.54 -6.01
C LEU A 34 -9.21 -13.91 -6.10
N LYS A 35 -10.51 -13.93 -6.40
CA LYS A 35 -11.27 -15.16 -6.62
C LYS A 35 -10.66 -15.99 -7.75
N TYR A 36 -10.33 -15.37 -8.88
CA TYR A 36 -9.77 -16.08 -10.03
C TYR A 36 -8.35 -16.61 -9.78
N TYR A 37 -7.47 -15.86 -9.10
CA TYR A 37 -6.18 -16.39 -8.69
C TYR A 37 -6.32 -17.58 -7.73
N LYS A 38 -7.30 -17.55 -6.81
CA LYS A 38 -7.59 -18.69 -5.94
C LYS A 38 -7.95 -19.93 -6.75
N MET A 39 -8.86 -19.78 -7.72
CA MET A 39 -9.28 -20.88 -8.61
C MET A 39 -8.11 -21.40 -9.47
N ALA A 40 -7.20 -20.54 -9.91
CA ALA A 40 -5.98 -20.96 -10.61
C ALA A 40 -5.06 -21.80 -9.69
N LEU A 41 -4.88 -21.39 -8.43
CA LEU A 41 -4.09 -22.14 -7.45
C LEU A 41 -4.73 -23.46 -7.01
N GLU A 42 -6.05 -23.61 -7.11
CA GLU A 42 -6.72 -24.90 -6.90
C GLU A 42 -6.33 -25.93 -7.98
N ILE A 43 -6.03 -25.48 -9.20
CA ILE A 43 -5.56 -26.32 -10.31
C ILE A 43 -4.05 -26.57 -10.25
N ASN A 44 -3.26 -25.52 -10.05
CA ASN A 44 -1.80 -25.61 -9.91
C ASN A 44 -1.32 -24.95 -8.61
N PRO A 45 -1.36 -25.68 -7.48
CA PRO A 45 -0.99 -25.11 -6.19
C PRO A 45 0.47 -24.68 -6.11
N THR A 46 1.35 -25.30 -6.88
CA THR A 46 2.81 -25.09 -6.83
C THR A 46 3.29 -23.88 -7.64
N ASP A 47 2.40 -23.21 -8.37
CA ASP A 47 2.77 -22.01 -9.13
C ASP A 47 3.19 -20.87 -8.18
N SER A 48 4.47 -20.52 -8.20
CA SER A 48 5.02 -19.51 -7.29
C SER A 48 4.61 -18.09 -7.65
N GLU A 49 4.43 -17.80 -8.94
CA GLU A 49 4.11 -16.46 -9.43
C GLU A 49 2.66 -16.13 -9.08
N VAL A 50 1.72 -17.00 -9.43
CA VAL A 50 0.29 -16.84 -9.09
C VAL A 50 0.11 -16.82 -7.57
N ARG A 51 0.87 -17.63 -6.83
CA ARG A 51 0.82 -17.63 -5.36
C ARG A 51 1.26 -16.28 -4.78
N GLN A 52 2.28 -15.65 -5.36
CA GLN A 52 2.74 -14.34 -4.92
C GLN A 52 1.72 -13.24 -5.26
N GLN A 53 1.13 -13.28 -6.46
CA GLN A 53 0.06 -12.37 -6.88
C GLN A 53 -1.16 -12.49 -5.95
N TYR A 54 -1.62 -13.73 -5.69
CA TYR A 54 -2.71 -14.03 -4.78
C TYR A 54 -2.45 -13.45 -3.38
N LYS A 55 -1.30 -13.72 -2.77
CA LYS A 55 -0.96 -13.21 -1.44
C LYS A 55 -0.94 -11.69 -1.38
N THR A 56 -0.46 -11.04 -2.42
CA THR A 56 -0.41 -9.58 -2.49
C THR A 56 -1.83 -9.00 -2.56
N LEU A 57 -2.67 -9.58 -3.40
CA LEU A 57 -4.05 -9.14 -3.59
C LEU A 57 -4.95 -9.47 -2.39
N ASP A 58 -4.73 -10.61 -1.73
CA ASP A 58 -5.41 -11.00 -0.49
C ASP A 58 -5.21 -9.93 0.60
N LYS A 59 -3.98 -9.44 0.74
CA LYS A 59 -3.68 -8.32 1.66
C LYS A 59 -4.39 -7.02 1.30
N ILE A 60 -4.61 -6.75 0.01
CA ILE A 60 -5.30 -5.54 -0.46
C ILE A 60 -6.81 -5.63 -0.21
N VAL A 61 -7.41 -6.77 -0.54
CA VAL A 61 -8.86 -7.02 -0.40
C VAL A 61 -9.23 -7.20 1.07
N ASN A 62 -8.56 -8.11 1.77
CA ASN A 62 -8.85 -8.47 3.15
C ASN A 62 -8.13 -7.57 4.16
N HIS A 63 -7.78 -6.37 3.75
CA HIS A 63 -6.94 -5.44 4.49
C HIS A 63 -7.51 -5.05 5.87
N LYS A 64 -8.81 -5.25 6.12
CA LYS A 64 -9.47 -5.03 7.41
C LYS A 64 -9.33 -6.22 8.36
N ASN A 65 -9.02 -7.41 7.84
CA ASN A 65 -8.92 -8.66 8.59
C ASN A 65 -7.51 -8.87 9.16
N TYR A 66 -6.52 -8.12 8.68
CA TYR A 66 -5.17 -8.14 9.24
C TYR A 66 -5.07 -7.16 10.39
N THR A 67 -4.67 -7.68 11.55
CA THR A 67 -4.29 -6.86 12.69
C THR A 67 -2.79 -6.60 12.61
N TYR A 68 -2.41 -5.34 12.54
CA TYR A 68 -1.00 -4.95 12.52
C TYR A 68 -0.61 -4.41 13.88
N LEU A 69 0.55 -4.83 14.37
CA LEU A 69 1.13 -4.23 15.57
C LEU A 69 1.37 -2.74 15.31
N ILE A 70 1.03 -1.94 16.32
CA ILE A 70 1.19 -0.49 16.26
C ILE A 70 2.35 -0.13 17.19
N ASN A 71 3.40 0.43 16.59
CA ASN A 71 4.54 0.97 17.32
C ASN A 71 4.75 2.40 16.84
N ASP A 72 4.24 3.37 17.60
CA ASP A 72 4.23 4.78 17.18
C ASP A 72 5.65 5.37 17.10
N GLU A 73 6.56 4.97 18.00
CA GLU A 73 7.97 5.41 17.99
C GLU A 73 8.68 4.99 16.70
N LYS A 74 8.67 3.69 16.38
CA LYS A 74 9.23 3.17 15.13
C LYS A 74 8.53 3.76 13.90
N THR A 75 7.24 4.02 14.02
CA THR A 75 6.45 4.68 12.97
C THR A 75 6.98 6.06 12.65
N ILE A 76 7.24 6.86 13.67
CA ILE A 76 7.82 8.19 13.50
C ILE A 76 9.23 8.10 12.91
N GLU A 77 10.07 7.16 13.34
CA GLU A 77 11.41 6.98 12.80
C GLU A 77 11.42 6.68 11.30
N LEU A 78 10.63 5.70 10.85
CA LEU A 78 10.53 5.41 9.42
C LEU A 78 9.82 6.53 8.64
N MET A 79 8.87 7.24 9.25
CA MET A 79 8.23 8.42 8.64
C MET A 79 9.23 9.54 8.38
N LYS A 80 10.17 9.79 9.31
CA LYS A 80 11.25 10.76 9.08
C LYS A 80 12.07 10.38 7.84
N ILE A 81 12.48 9.12 7.75
CA ILE A 81 13.22 8.63 6.57
C ILE A 81 12.37 8.77 5.31
N PHE A 82 11.10 8.40 5.35
CA PHE A 82 10.18 8.53 4.20
C PHE A 82 10.06 9.98 3.72
N VAL A 83 9.79 10.91 4.64
CA VAL A 83 9.65 12.35 4.35
C VAL A 83 10.95 12.92 3.79
N ASP A 84 12.09 12.56 4.38
CA ASP A 84 13.40 12.95 3.86
C ASP A 84 13.59 12.44 2.42
N CYS A 85 13.34 11.16 2.15
CA CYS A 85 13.48 10.60 0.79
C CYS A 85 12.63 11.35 -0.24
N CYS A 86 11.39 11.70 0.13
CA CYS A 86 10.48 12.47 -0.70
C CYS A 86 11.04 13.88 -1.00
N ASN A 87 11.70 14.51 -0.02
CA ASN A 87 12.14 15.90 -0.10
C ASN A 87 13.58 16.10 -0.63
N VAL A 88 14.57 15.25 -0.29
CA VAL A 88 16.03 15.49 -0.58
C VAL A 88 16.64 14.77 -1.79
N LYS A 89 15.88 13.97 -2.57
CA LYS A 89 16.31 13.28 -3.82
C LYS A 89 17.02 11.93 -3.61
N GLU A 90 17.07 11.40 -2.40
CA GLU A 90 17.60 10.05 -2.13
C GLU A 90 16.52 8.97 -2.20
N PHE A 91 15.86 8.91 -3.35
CA PHE A 91 14.63 8.15 -3.52
C PHE A 91 14.83 6.63 -3.38
N GLU A 92 16.02 6.09 -3.73
CA GLU A 92 16.27 4.64 -3.62
C GLU A 92 16.22 4.12 -2.18
N ARG A 93 16.37 4.99 -1.17
CA ARG A 93 16.25 4.61 0.24
C ARG A 93 14.84 4.12 0.59
N LEU A 94 13.80 4.54 -0.14
CA LEU A 94 12.44 4.03 0.05
C LEU A 94 12.35 2.51 -0.18
N TYR A 95 13.14 1.96 -1.11
CA TYR A 95 13.18 0.51 -1.34
C TYR A 95 13.74 -0.27 -0.15
N LYS A 96 14.58 0.37 0.69
CA LYS A 96 15.19 -0.28 1.87
C LYS A 96 14.24 -0.31 3.07
N ILE A 97 13.49 0.78 3.27
CA ILE A 97 12.56 0.91 4.40
C ILE A 97 11.17 0.34 4.12
N THR A 98 10.85 0.00 2.86
CA THR A 98 9.56 -0.59 2.48
C THR A 98 9.70 -2.10 2.30
N SER A 99 8.78 -2.87 2.89
CA SER A 99 8.79 -4.33 2.80
C SER A 99 8.47 -4.83 1.41
N ASP A 100 9.02 -5.99 1.03
CA ASP A 100 8.80 -6.58 -0.31
C ASP A 100 7.35 -7.05 -0.49
N ASP A 101 6.67 -7.36 0.60
CA ASP A 101 5.26 -7.73 0.66
C ASP A 101 4.34 -6.55 1.03
N PHE A 102 4.82 -5.32 0.82
CA PHE A 102 4.11 -4.09 1.09
C PHE A 102 2.85 -3.93 0.24
N VAL A 103 1.83 -3.35 0.86
CA VAL A 103 0.61 -2.94 0.17
C VAL A 103 0.22 -1.49 0.49
N CYS A 104 -0.23 -0.75 -0.51
CA CYS A 104 -0.81 0.58 -0.34
C CYS A 104 -2.33 0.51 -0.57
N ILE A 105 -3.10 1.11 0.33
CA ILE A 105 -4.54 1.32 0.18
C ILE A 105 -4.76 2.82 -0.07
N SER A 106 -4.68 3.19 -1.35
CA SER A 106 -4.79 4.56 -1.83
C SER A 106 -5.47 4.55 -3.19
N ARG A 107 -6.13 5.66 -3.54
CA ARG A 107 -6.65 5.91 -4.89
C ARG A 107 -5.62 6.58 -5.81
N TYR A 108 -4.56 7.15 -5.25
CA TYR A 108 -3.60 8.00 -5.96
C TYR A 108 -2.20 7.36 -6.06
N PHE A 109 -1.84 6.47 -5.13
CA PHE A 109 -0.59 5.73 -5.17
C PHE A 109 -0.80 4.28 -5.60
N GLY A 110 0.21 3.73 -6.27
CA GLY A 110 0.23 2.33 -6.65
C GLY A 110 0.13 1.37 -5.46
N ARG A 111 -0.55 0.24 -5.65
CA ARG A 111 -0.89 -0.72 -4.58
C ARG A 111 0.30 -1.55 -4.08
N THR A 112 1.34 -1.74 -4.88
CA THR A 112 2.50 -2.59 -4.57
C THR A 112 3.73 -1.75 -4.23
N LYS A 113 4.76 -2.34 -3.61
CA LYS A 113 6.02 -1.63 -3.28
C LYS A 113 6.55 -0.79 -4.44
N LYS A 114 6.73 -1.42 -5.60
CA LYS A 114 7.28 -0.77 -6.81
C LYS A 114 6.35 0.35 -7.29
N SER A 115 5.07 0.05 -7.48
CA SER A 115 4.12 1.02 -8.02
C SER A 115 3.87 2.20 -7.07
N PHE A 116 3.82 1.96 -5.75
CA PHE A 116 3.72 3.00 -4.73
C PHE A 116 4.90 3.97 -4.80
N ILE A 117 6.11 3.42 -4.83
CA ILE A 117 7.35 4.16 -4.96
C ILE A 117 7.35 4.93 -6.30
N ASP A 118 7.09 4.28 -7.43
CA ASP A 118 7.01 4.96 -8.73
C ASP A 118 5.99 6.12 -8.74
N SER A 119 4.83 5.97 -8.08
CA SER A 119 3.85 7.05 -7.86
C SER A 119 4.44 8.22 -7.06
N VAL A 120 5.13 7.97 -5.94
CA VAL A 120 5.79 9.03 -5.15
C VAL A 120 6.82 9.79 -6.00
N TYR A 121 7.60 9.08 -6.80
CA TYR A 121 8.58 9.69 -7.71
C TYR A 121 7.93 10.57 -8.77
N PHE A 122 6.83 10.10 -9.37
CA PHE A 122 6.07 10.84 -10.37
C PHE A 122 5.45 12.11 -9.77
N GLU A 123 4.75 11.98 -8.63
CA GLU A 123 4.09 13.11 -7.97
C GLU A 123 5.08 14.20 -7.55
N ARG A 124 6.28 13.81 -7.13
CA ARG A 124 7.35 14.75 -6.83
C ARG A 124 7.77 15.58 -8.05
N LYS A 125 7.78 14.98 -9.25
CA LYS A 125 8.19 15.65 -10.49
C LYS A 125 7.09 16.50 -11.12
N ASN A 126 5.84 16.33 -10.69
CA ASN A 126 4.72 17.12 -11.20
C ASN A 126 4.87 18.60 -10.85
N MET A 127 4.25 19.49 -11.65
CA MET A 127 4.34 20.95 -11.49
C MET A 127 3.92 21.46 -10.10
N MET A 128 2.98 20.78 -9.44
CA MET A 128 2.55 21.14 -8.09
C MET A 128 3.50 20.59 -7.00
N GLY A 129 4.30 19.57 -7.32
CA GLY A 129 5.25 18.90 -6.45
C GLY A 129 4.60 18.18 -5.27
N LEU A 130 5.00 16.93 -5.00
CA LEU A 130 4.69 16.29 -3.72
C LEU A 130 5.57 16.87 -2.61
N TRP A 131 4.95 17.56 -1.65
CA TRP A 131 5.59 17.90 -0.39
C TRP A 131 4.96 17.09 0.75
N THR A 132 5.84 16.63 1.64
CA THR A 132 5.47 15.72 2.71
C THR A 132 5.96 16.28 4.04
N GLU A 133 5.11 16.19 5.05
CA GLU A 133 5.40 16.61 6.41
C GLU A 133 4.89 15.60 7.41
N ILE A 134 5.59 15.48 8.54
CA ILE A 134 5.17 14.62 9.65
C ILE A 134 4.11 15.35 10.48
N PHE A 135 2.99 14.66 10.68
CA PHE A 135 1.83 15.10 11.43
C PHE A 135 1.41 14.01 12.42
N GLN A 136 0.48 14.36 13.29
CA GLN A 136 -0.31 13.43 14.08
C GLN A 136 -1.79 13.71 13.87
N TYR A 137 -2.58 12.66 13.79
CA TYR A 137 -4.03 12.74 13.76
C TYR A 137 -4.61 12.34 15.11
N GLU A 138 -5.40 13.23 15.70
CA GLU A 138 -6.09 12.99 16.95
C GLU A 138 -7.32 12.10 16.73
N ASN A 139 -7.31 10.92 17.35
CA ASN A 139 -8.48 10.10 17.55
C ASN A 139 -8.82 10.05 19.04
N LYS A 140 -10.04 9.64 19.39
CA LYS A 140 -10.59 9.65 20.76
C LYS A 140 -9.65 9.07 21.82
N ASP A 141 -8.82 8.10 21.42
CA ASP A 141 -8.01 7.30 22.34
C ASP A 141 -6.49 7.51 22.17
N ARG A 142 -6.04 8.23 21.13
CA ARG A 142 -4.60 8.37 20.79
C ARG A 142 -4.30 9.43 19.75
N GLN A 143 -3.05 9.89 19.75
CA GLN A 143 -2.43 10.63 18.66
C GLN A 143 -1.77 9.63 17.71
N ILE A 144 -2.16 9.63 16.44
CA ILE A 144 -1.70 8.66 15.44
C ILE A 144 -0.67 9.35 14.54
N PRO A 145 0.61 8.91 14.51
CA PRO A 145 1.59 9.44 13.57
C PRO A 145 1.11 9.26 12.12
N CYS A 146 1.33 10.28 11.30
CA CYS A 146 0.93 10.28 9.90
C CYS A 146 1.80 11.23 9.07
N VAL A 147 1.73 11.09 7.75
CA VAL A 147 2.40 11.99 6.79
C VAL A 147 1.34 12.76 6.03
N LYS A 148 1.34 14.09 6.14
CA LYS A 148 0.50 14.96 5.33
C LYS A 148 1.10 15.10 3.93
N LEU A 149 0.27 14.94 2.90
CA LEU A 149 0.62 15.05 1.47
C LEU A 149 0.01 16.32 0.88
N ASN A 150 0.73 17.45 0.92
CA ASN A 150 0.17 18.78 0.63
C ASN A 150 -1.24 18.94 1.26
N ASP A 151 -2.21 19.51 0.54
CA ASP A 151 -3.62 19.53 0.96
C ASP A 151 -4.47 18.39 0.37
N TYR A 152 -3.85 17.36 -0.23
CA TYR A 152 -4.55 16.27 -0.90
C TYR A 152 -5.03 15.18 0.05
N GLY A 153 -4.18 14.79 1.00
CA GLY A 153 -4.43 13.62 1.82
C GLY A 153 -3.42 13.41 2.94
N VAL A 154 -3.64 12.34 3.69
CA VAL A 154 -2.79 11.92 4.81
C VAL A 154 -2.49 10.43 4.66
N LEU A 155 -1.22 10.06 4.73
CA LEU A 155 -0.76 8.68 4.80
C LEU A 155 -0.57 8.21 6.24
N PHE A 156 -1.10 7.03 6.52
CA PHE A 156 -0.79 6.26 7.73
C PHE A 156 0.05 5.05 7.33
N PHE A 157 0.99 4.65 8.19
CA PHE A 157 1.84 3.50 7.96
C PHE A 157 1.64 2.43 9.04
N ASN A 158 1.75 1.17 8.65
CA ASN A 158 2.04 0.09 9.58
C ASN A 158 3.46 -0.41 9.36
N ILE A 159 4.11 -0.78 10.46
CA ILE A 159 5.49 -1.26 10.48
C ILE A 159 5.55 -2.64 11.11
N GLU A 160 6.36 -3.48 10.50
CA GLU A 160 6.74 -4.78 11.03
C GLU A 160 8.19 -5.06 10.61
N ASN A 161 8.97 -5.67 11.52
CA ASN A 161 10.39 -5.99 11.27
C ASN A 161 11.19 -4.81 10.70
N ASP A 162 11.00 -3.62 11.29
CA ASP A 162 11.66 -2.37 10.92
C ASP A 162 11.47 -1.93 9.47
N LYS A 163 10.36 -2.38 8.85
CA LYS A 163 9.94 -1.97 7.51
C LYS A 163 8.49 -1.50 7.48
N ILE A 164 8.21 -0.54 6.61
CA ILE A 164 6.85 -0.17 6.22
C ILE A 164 6.26 -1.33 5.42
N ILE A 165 5.29 -2.01 6.00
CA ILE A 165 4.57 -3.11 5.36
C ILE A 165 3.25 -2.64 4.74
N ARG A 166 2.77 -1.46 5.12
CA ARG A 166 1.51 -0.95 4.63
C ARG A 166 1.43 0.56 4.68
N ALA A 167 0.77 1.14 3.67
CA ALA A 167 0.32 2.52 3.67
C ALA A 167 -1.19 2.61 3.42
N PHE A 168 -1.82 3.62 4.00
CA PHE A 168 -3.23 3.94 3.76
C PHE A 168 -3.36 5.43 3.58
N GLU A 169 -4.14 5.82 2.60
CA GLU A 169 -4.44 7.21 2.38
C GLU A 169 -5.88 7.53 2.76
N TYR A 170 -6.03 8.62 3.50
CA TYR A 170 -7.32 9.26 3.72
C TYR A 170 -7.28 10.70 3.25
N LYS A 171 -8.32 11.10 2.52
CA LYS A 171 -8.49 12.48 2.08
C LYS A 171 -8.98 13.35 3.23
N ILE A 172 -8.32 14.50 3.38
CA ILE A 172 -8.68 15.53 4.34
C ILE A 172 -10.05 16.09 3.96
N ASP A 173 -10.89 16.39 4.94
CA ASP A 173 -12.26 16.93 4.80
C ASP A 173 -13.31 15.96 4.20
N GLU A 174 -12.91 14.78 3.71
CA GLU A 174 -13.84 13.70 3.36
C GLU A 174 -13.94 12.63 4.45
N LYS A 175 -12.79 12.13 4.91
CA LYS A 175 -12.71 11.05 5.90
C LYS A 175 -11.94 11.45 7.17
N LEU A 176 -11.13 12.51 7.09
CA LEU A 176 -10.39 13.06 8.23
C LEU A 176 -10.86 14.48 8.52
N ASP A 177 -11.10 14.75 9.80
CA ASP A 177 -11.33 16.10 10.30
C ASP A 177 -10.00 16.86 10.35
N ARG A 178 -9.87 17.90 9.52
CA ARG A 178 -8.66 18.73 9.43
C ARG A 178 -8.26 19.32 10.78
N ASN A 179 -9.21 19.64 11.66
CA ASN A 179 -8.91 20.25 12.96
C ASN A 179 -8.23 19.27 13.93
N LYS A 180 -8.29 17.97 13.64
CA LYS A 180 -7.61 16.91 14.40
C LYS A 180 -6.21 16.61 13.88
N LEU A 181 -5.80 17.24 12.78
CA LEU A 181 -4.50 17.04 12.15
C LEU A 181 -3.52 18.10 12.65
N ASN A 182 -2.57 17.69 13.48
CA ASN A 182 -1.61 18.60 14.12
C ASN A 182 -0.19 18.30 13.62
N LYS A 183 0.58 19.35 13.31
CA LYS A 183 1.98 19.17 12.90
C LYS A 183 2.76 18.53 14.04
N TRP A 184 3.59 17.53 13.73
CA TRP A 184 4.42 16.90 14.74
C TRP A 184 5.40 17.93 15.29
N LYS A 185 5.20 18.35 16.53
CA LYS A 185 6.15 19.22 17.22
C LYS A 185 7.31 18.34 17.64
N ASN A 186 8.50 18.59 17.10
CA ASN A 186 9.71 17.99 17.63
C ASN A 186 9.76 18.29 19.14
N SER A 187 9.48 17.29 19.98
CA SER A 187 10.05 17.25 21.32
C SER A 187 11.56 17.28 21.10
N GLY A 188 12.17 18.40 21.49
CA GLY A 188 13.45 18.86 20.99
C GLY A 188 14.62 17.88 21.15
N ILE A 189 15.60 18.10 20.28
CA ILE A 189 16.99 18.25 20.72
C ILE A 189 17.29 19.75 20.62
#